data_AF-A0A1W9LA78-F1
#
_entry.id   AF-A0A1W9LA78-F1
#
_cell.length_a   1.000
_cell.length_b   1.000
_cell.length_c   1.000
_cell.angle_alpha   90.00
_cell.angle_beta   90.00
_cell.angle_gamma   90.00
#
_symmetry.space_group_name_H-M   'P 1'
#
loop_
_entity.id
_entity.type
_entity.pdbx_description
1 polymer ?
#
loop_
_entity_poly.entity_id
_entity_poly.type
_entity_poly.pdbx_seq_one_letter_code
_entity_poly.pdbx_strand_id
1 'polypeptide(L)'
;MTNGHLRAMAAACAVWAGAAHGAEFHVATGGNDAWSGTLAAPDKVKSDGPFATIERARDAARALRARNAAPGPVTIRIGPGTFELPRTLAFDVADSGTPASPLVIRGAGRGRTLLSGGRAVTHFVARPGGVMEADLA
;
A
#
# COMPACT_ATOMS: atom_id res chain seq x y z
N MET A 1 -59.37 -35.36 -18.80
CA MET A 1 -58.10 -36.08 -19.08
C MET A 1 -57.48 -35.39 -20.29
N THR A 2 -56.30 -34.78 -20.31
CA THR A 2 -55.20 -34.57 -19.36
C THR A 2 -54.36 -33.42 -19.94
N ASN A 3 -53.82 -32.61 -19.04
CA ASN A 3 -52.96 -31.44 -19.22
C ASN A 3 -51.70 -31.65 -20.08
N GLY A 4 -51.11 -30.56 -20.58
CA GLY A 4 -49.73 -30.60 -21.10
C GLY A 4 -49.12 -29.26 -21.52
N HIS A 5 -49.17 -28.22 -20.68
CA HIS A 5 -48.30 -27.06 -20.86
C HIS A 5 -46.89 -27.41 -20.35
N LEU A 6 -45.90 -27.52 -21.24
CA LEU A 6 -44.48 -27.50 -20.84
C LEU A 6 -43.85 -26.15 -21.23
N ARG A 7 -43.53 -25.39 -20.18
CA ARG A 7 -42.89 -24.08 -20.19
C ARG A 7 -41.42 -24.21 -20.57
N ALA A 8 -40.94 -23.34 -21.45
CA ALA A 8 -39.52 -23.12 -21.67
C ALA A 8 -38.87 -22.61 -20.37
N MET A 9 -37.94 -23.36 -19.79
CA MET A 9 -37.08 -22.87 -18.72
C MET A 9 -35.86 -22.19 -19.35
N ALA A 10 -35.94 -20.87 -19.50
CA ALA A 10 -34.75 -20.05 -19.65
C ALA A 10 -34.04 -20.01 -18.30
N ALA A 11 -32.93 -20.75 -18.16
CA ALA A 11 -32.03 -20.62 -17.03
C ALA A 11 -31.28 -19.28 -17.18
N ALA A 12 -31.80 -18.23 -16.56
CA ALA A 12 -31.06 -16.99 -16.39
C ALA A 12 -29.90 -17.25 -15.41
N CYS A 13 -28.71 -17.48 -15.95
CA CYS A 13 -27.47 -17.43 -15.17
C CYS A 13 -27.27 -15.97 -14.75
N ALA A 14 -27.77 -15.62 -13.56
CA ALA A 14 -27.49 -14.33 -12.97
C ALA A 14 -25.99 -14.29 -12.64
N VAL A 15 -25.20 -13.69 -13.54
CA VAL A 15 -23.83 -13.30 -13.23
C VAL A 15 -23.92 -12.21 -12.19
N TRP A 16 -23.79 -12.59 -10.93
CA TRP A 16 -23.64 -11.64 -9.84
C TRP A 16 -22.24 -11.02 -10.01
N ALA A 17 -22.18 -9.89 -10.71
CA ALA A 17 -21.00 -9.05 -10.76
C ALA A 17 -20.80 -8.45 -9.36
N GLY A 18 -20.20 -9.23 -8.45
CA GLY A 18 -19.73 -8.72 -7.18
C GLY A 18 -18.77 -7.56 -7.49
N ALA A 19 -19.07 -6.37 -6.97
CA ALA A 19 -18.15 -5.26 -7.06
C ALA A 19 -16.80 -5.72 -6.50
N ALA A 20 -15.83 -5.79 -7.39
CA ALA A 20 -14.43 -6.07 -7.08
C ALA A 20 -13.95 -5.14 -5.96
N HIS A 21 -13.96 -5.63 -4.71
CA HIS A 21 -13.45 -4.86 -3.58
C HIS A 21 -11.94 -4.75 -3.71
N GLY A 22 -11.44 -3.53 -3.95
CA GLY A 22 -10.00 -3.30 -4.02
C GLY A 22 -9.28 -3.71 -2.74
N ALA A 23 -7.99 -4.06 -2.86
CA ALA A 23 -7.13 -4.33 -1.72
C ALA A 23 -6.44 -3.05 -1.26
N GLU A 24 -6.21 -2.92 0.05
CA GLU A 24 -5.49 -1.78 0.62
C GLU A 24 -4.32 -2.24 1.49
N PHE A 25 -3.19 -1.54 1.35
CA PHE A 25 -2.04 -1.62 2.24
C PHE A 25 -1.75 -0.26 2.84
N HIS A 26 -1.27 -0.24 4.08
CA HIS A 26 -1.00 0.97 4.85
C HIS A 26 0.48 1.08 5.20
N VAL A 27 1.00 2.31 5.14
CA VAL A 27 2.37 2.65 5.52
C VAL A 27 2.32 3.78 6.56
N ALA A 28 3.06 3.66 7.64
CA ALA A 28 3.15 4.68 8.69
C ALA A 28 4.57 4.78 9.26
N THR A 29 4.95 5.97 9.73
CA THR A 29 6.28 6.23 10.31
C THR A 29 6.58 5.41 11.56
N GLY A 30 5.55 4.93 12.27
CA GLY A 30 5.65 3.99 13.38
C GLY A 30 5.22 2.56 13.02
N GLY A 31 5.22 2.22 11.73
CA GLY A 31 4.87 0.90 11.22
C GLY A 31 5.96 -0.16 11.44
N ASN A 32 5.70 -1.37 10.96
CA ASN A 32 6.64 -2.49 11.00
C ASN A 32 6.52 -3.35 9.74
N ASP A 33 7.62 -3.61 9.05
CA ASP A 33 7.63 -4.36 7.79
C ASP A 33 7.37 -5.87 7.94
N ALA A 34 7.39 -6.37 9.18
CA ALA A 34 6.97 -7.72 9.53
C ALA A 34 5.44 -7.89 9.65
N TRP A 35 4.69 -6.79 9.76
CA TRP A 35 3.22 -6.83 9.83
C TRP A 35 2.60 -7.14 8.46
N SER A 36 1.28 -7.35 8.42
CA SER A 36 0.53 -7.62 7.20
C SER A 36 0.35 -6.37 6.33
N GLY A 37 0.40 -5.19 6.95
CA GLY A 37 0.11 -3.92 6.29
C GLY A 37 -1.37 -3.70 5.98
N THR A 38 -2.26 -4.61 6.37
CA THR A 38 -3.71 -4.52 6.05
C THR A 38 -4.50 -3.68 7.05
N LEU A 39 -3.88 -3.32 8.19
CA LEU A 39 -4.47 -2.45 9.20
C LEU A 39 -3.85 -1.05 9.14
N ALA A 40 -4.71 -0.03 9.16
CA ALA A 40 -4.29 1.37 9.14
C ALA A 40 -3.57 1.82 10.43
N ALA A 41 -3.77 1.10 11.53
CA ALA A 41 -3.15 1.33 12.83
C ALA A 41 -2.77 -0.02 13.44
N PRO A 42 -1.77 -0.06 14.35
CA PRO A 42 -1.42 -1.28 15.05
C PRO A 42 -2.64 -1.87 15.79
N ASP A 43 -2.75 -3.19 15.82
CA ASP A 43 -3.70 -3.88 16.68
C ASP A 43 -3.34 -3.66 18.18
N LYS A 44 -4.26 -4.04 19.08
CA LYS A 44 -4.12 -3.76 20.51
C LYS A 44 -2.85 -4.37 21.13
N VAL A 45 -2.39 -5.49 20.59
CA VAL A 45 -1.24 -6.24 21.09
C VAL A 45 0.03 -5.98 20.27
N LYS A 46 -0.02 -5.09 19.27
CA LYS A 46 1.09 -4.74 18.36
C LYS A 46 1.67 -5.95 17.61
N SER A 47 0.82 -6.92 17.29
CA SER A 47 1.16 -8.09 16.48
C SER A 47 0.94 -7.85 14.98
N ASP A 48 0.10 -6.87 14.63
CA ASP A 48 -0.17 -6.47 13.25
C ASP A 48 -0.43 -4.96 13.15
N GLY A 49 -0.38 -4.40 11.94
CA GLY A 49 -0.46 -2.97 11.69
C GLY A 49 0.04 -2.55 10.29
N PRO A 50 0.33 -1.25 10.10
CA PRO A 50 0.87 -0.73 8.84
C PRO A 50 2.35 -1.09 8.64
N PHE A 51 2.79 -1.20 7.39
CA PHE A 51 4.21 -1.30 7.07
C PHE A 51 4.99 -0.04 7.49
N ALA A 52 6.29 -0.20 7.73
CA ALA A 52 7.19 0.93 7.97
C ALA A 52 7.63 1.58 6.65
N THR A 53 7.81 0.78 5.59
CA THR A 53 8.38 1.23 4.31
C THR A 53 7.39 1.13 3.15
N ILE A 54 7.59 1.99 2.14
CA ILE A 54 6.79 2.00 0.92
C ILE A 54 7.19 0.82 0.03
N GLU A 55 8.46 0.44 0.05
CA GLU A 55 9.03 -0.74 -0.62
C GLU A 55 8.32 -2.01 -0.16
N ARG A 56 8.14 -2.19 1.15
CA ARG A 56 7.43 -3.36 1.68
C ARG A 56 5.98 -3.42 1.21
N ALA A 57 5.30 -2.27 1.16
CA ALA A 57 3.94 -2.18 0.64
C ALA A 57 3.85 -2.50 -0.86
N ARG A 58 4.81 -2.02 -1.66
CA ARG A 58 4.94 -2.40 -3.08
C ARG A 58 5.13 -3.91 -3.22
N ASP A 59 6.02 -4.50 -2.43
CA ASP A 59 6.29 -5.94 -2.49
C ASP A 59 5.07 -6.78 -2.08
N ALA A 60 4.27 -6.31 -1.12
CA ALA A 60 3.00 -6.92 -0.77
C ALA A 60 1.98 -6.82 -1.91
N ALA A 61 1.90 -5.67 -2.61
CA ALA A 61 1.06 -5.50 -3.79
C ALA A 61 1.48 -6.45 -4.94
N ARG A 62 2.78 -6.59 -5.19
CA ARG A 62 3.32 -7.56 -6.17
C ARG A 62 2.93 -8.99 -5.80
N ALA A 63 3.12 -9.38 -4.54
CA ALA A 63 2.76 -10.71 -4.06
C ALA A 63 1.26 -11.01 -4.19
N LEU A 64 0.41 -10.02 -3.92
CA LEU A 64 -1.04 -10.13 -4.11
C LEU A 64 -1.40 -10.36 -5.58
N ARG A 65 -0.79 -9.59 -6.50
CA ARG A 65 -1.03 -9.72 -7.95
C ARG A 65 -0.52 -11.04 -8.51
N ALA A 66 0.66 -11.50 -8.09
CA ALA A 66 1.24 -12.76 -8.54
C ALA A 66 0.36 -13.98 -8.23
N ARG A 67 -0.50 -13.88 -7.19
CA ARG A 67 -1.46 -14.93 -6.81
C ARG A 67 -2.78 -14.85 -7.58
N ASN A 68 -2.92 -13.95 -8.56
CA ASN A 68 -4.19 -13.58 -9.18
C ASN A 68 -5.28 -13.23 -8.15
N ALA A 69 -4.86 -12.72 -6.99
CA ALA A 69 -5.72 -12.49 -5.84
C ALA A 69 -6.09 -11.00 -5.67
N ALA A 70 -5.83 -10.16 -6.68
CA ALA A 70 -6.25 -8.77 -6.71
C ALA A 70 -7.61 -8.67 -7.43
N PRO A 71 -8.75 -8.73 -6.72
CA PRO A 71 -10.07 -8.70 -7.35
C PRO A 71 -10.37 -7.34 -7.98
N GLY A 72 -9.70 -6.26 -7.58
CA GLY A 72 -9.92 -4.87 -8.02
C GLY A 72 -8.67 -3.98 -7.84
N PRO A 73 -8.82 -2.65 -7.70
CA PRO A 73 -7.70 -1.74 -7.46
C PRO A 73 -6.84 -2.16 -6.27
N VAL A 74 -5.53 -1.93 -6.32
CA VAL A 74 -4.62 -2.09 -5.18
C VAL A 74 -4.18 -0.71 -4.74
N THR A 75 -4.49 -0.31 -3.51
CA THR A 75 -4.16 1.02 -2.99
C THR A 75 -3.13 0.92 -1.87
N ILE A 76 -2.03 1.65 -1.99
CA ILE A 76 -1.07 1.89 -0.92
C ILE A 76 -1.36 3.27 -0.33
N ARG A 77 -1.77 3.29 0.94
CA ARG A 77 -2.08 4.49 1.72
C ARG A 77 -0.91 4.83 2.64
N ILE A 78 -0.28 5.96 2.38
CA ILE A 78 0.87 6.43 3.15
C ILE A 78 0.39 7.46 4.15
N GLY A 79 0.54 7.20 5.45
CA GLY A 79 0.16 8.12 6.51
C GLY A 79 0.93 9.44 6.48
N PRO A 80 0.59 10.38 7.37
CA PRO A 80 1.34 11.62 7.51
C PRO A 80 2.73 11.35 8.10
N GLY A 81 3.74 12.12 7.66
CA GLY A 81 5.12 11.98 8.11
C GLY A 81 6.13 12.10 6.98
N THR A 82 7.42 12.04 7.34
CA THR A 82 8.55 11.97 6.41
C THR A 82 9.01 10.52 6.29
N PHE A 83 9.05 10.02 5.07
CA PHE A 83 9.54 8.68 4.73
C PHE A 83 10.85 8.85 3.96
N GLU A 84 11.97 8.54 4.61
CA GLU A 84 13.27 8.55 3.97
C GLU A 84 13.41 7.35 3.04
N LEU A 85 13.88 7.61 1.82
CA LEU A 85 14.16 6.62 0.80
C LEU A 85 15.68 6.45 0.74
N PRO A 86 16.28 5.46 1.43
CA PRO A 86 17.72 5.26 1.43
C PRO A 86 18.26 4.83 0.07
N ARG A 87 17.36 4.47 -0.86
CA ARG A 87 17.62 4.05 -2.23
C ARG A 87 16.42 4.39 -3.11
N THR A 88 16.59 4.34 -4.42
CA THR A 88 15.51 4.55 -5.38
C THR A 88 14.36 3.56 -5.16
N LEU A 89 13.15 4.09 -4.96
CA LEU A 89 11.90 3.32 -5.01
C LEU A 89 11.60 2.99 -6.48
N ALA A 90 11.97 1.79 -6.92
CA ALA A 90 11.79 1.34 -8.30
C ALA A 90 10.41 0.68 -8.51
N PHE A 91 9.81 0.94 -9.66
CA PHE A 91 8.62 0.23 -10.15
C PHE A 91 8.96 -0.46 -11.46
N ASP A 92 8.44 -1.66 -11.66
CA ASP A 92 8.66 -2.46 -12.87
C ASP A 92 7.34 -3.09 -13.37
N VAL A 93 7.44 -4.03 -14.32
CA VAL A 93 6.27 -4.68 -14.93
C VAL A 93 5.38 -5.39 -13.89
N ALA A 94 5.94 -5.87 -12.77
CA ALA A 94 5.18 -6.55 -11.72
C ALA A 94 4.26 -5.59 -10.92
N ASP A 95 4.51 -4.28 -10.99
CA ASP A 95 3.68 -3.25 -10.36
C ASP A 95 2.55 -2.76 -11.25
N SER A 96 2.54 -3.19 -12.51
CA SER A 96 1.55 -2.75 -13.48
C SER A 96 0.16 -3.16 -13.05
N GLY A 97 -0.77 -2.20 -13.13
CA GLY A 97 -2.20 -2.43 -13.00
C GLY A 97 -2.89 -2.47 -14.36
N THR A 98 -4.20 -2.69 -14.33
CA THR A 98 -5.10 -2.46 -15.47
C THR A 98 -6.01 -1.28 -15.17
N PRO A 99 -6.76 -0.73 -16.15
CA PRO A 99 -7.79 0.26 -15.86
C PRO A 99 -8.82 -0.20 -14.82
N ALA A 100 -9.12 -1.51 -14.75
CA ALA A 100 -10.03 -2.10 -13.77
C ALA A 100 -9.36 -2.42 -12.41
N SER A 101 -8.03 -2.58 -12.39
CA SER A 101 -7.23 -2.88 -11.19
C SER A 101 -5.93 -2.07 -11.20
N PRO A 102 -6.00 -0.72 -11.06
CA PRO A 102 -4.81 0.11 -11.01
C PRO A 102 -4.03 -0.12 -9.71
N LEU A 103 -2.74 0.18 -9.72
CA LEU A 103 -1.97 0.41 -8.49
C LEU A 103 -2.04 1.91 -8.17
N VAL A 104 -2.58 2.27 -7.01
CA VAL A 104 -2.71 3.66 -6.55
C VAL A 104 -1.85 3.85 -5.31
N ILE A 105 -0.91 4.78 -5.36
CA ILE A 105 -0.06 5.14 -4.22
C ILE A 105 -0.38 6.57 -3.84
N ARG A 106 -0.80 6.81 -2.59
CA ARG A 106 -1.26 8.13 -2.17
C ARG A 106 -1.03 8.40 -0.69
N GLY A 107 -0.85 9.67 -0.36
CA GLY A 107 -0.96 10.15 1.02
C GLY A 107 -2.37 9.91 1.59
N ALA A 108 -2.45 9.67 2.89
CA ALA A 108 -3.68 9.36 3.62
C ALA A 108 -3.72 10.06 4.98
N GLY A 109 -4.93 10.34 5.45
CA GLY A 109 -5.18 11.01 6.73
C GLY A 109 -5.09 12.53 6.67
N ARG A 110 -5.18 13.16 7.84
CA ARG A 110 -5.01 14.61 8.00
C ARG A 110 -3.55 14.90 8.31
N GLY A 111 -2.79 15.33 7.31
CA GLY A 111 -1.38 15.70 7.45
C GLY A 111 -0.61 15.54 6.14
N ARG A 112 0.63 16.04 6.12
CA ARG A 112 1.49 15.97 4.93
C ARG A 112 2.25 14.64 4.92
N THR A 113 2.18 13.94 3.79
CA THR A 113 3.08 12.84 3.45
C THR A 113 4.25 13.40 2.63
N LEU A 114 5.48 13.21 3.12
CA LEU A 114 6.71 13.63 2.43
C LEU A 114 7.59 12.41 2.17
N LEU A 115 7.99 12.19 0.91
CA LEU A 115 9.01 11.22 0.54
C LEU A 115 10.31 12.00 0.36
N SER A 116 11.38 11.60 1.07
CA SER A 116 12.68 12.26 1.03
C SER A 116 13.75 11.32 0.54
N GLY A 117 14.47 11.68 -0.52
CA GLY A 117 15.72 10.99 -0.90
C GLY A 117 16.96 11.49 -0.14
N GLY A 118 16.80 12.51 0.73
CA GLY A 118 17.86 13.00 1.58
C GLY A 118 17.88 12.28 2.93
N ARG A 119 19.04 12.27 3.59
CA ARG A 119 19.18 11.89 5.01
C ARG A 119 19.30 13.13 5.87
N ALA A 120 18.76 13.07 7.09
CA ALA A 120 19.09 14.08 8.09
C ALA A 120 20.59 14.03 8.42
N VAL A 121 21.26 15.18 8.40
CA VAL A 121 22.59 15.35 8.99
C VAL A 121 22.40 15.80 10.43
N THR A 122 23.00 15.07 11.37
CA THR A 122 22.87 15.30 12.81
C THR A 122 24.25 15.43 13.46
N HIS A 123 24.29 15.66 14.77
CA HIS A 123 25.54 15.74 15.55
C HIS A 123 26.51 16.87 15.13
N PHE A 124 25.95 18.04 14.81
CA PHE A 124 26.77 19.22 14.55
C PHE A 124 27.59 19.64 15.77
N VAL A 125 28.88 19.89 15.55
CA VAL A 125 29.85 20.40 16.51
C VAL A 125 30.27 21.81 16.08
N ALA A 126 30.24 22.76 17.02
CA ALA A 126 30.68 24.12 16.77
C ALA A 126 32.22 24.21 16.64
N ARG A 127 32.67 25.05 15.71
CA ARG A 127 34.08 25.40 15.48
C ARG A 127 34.26 26.93 15.58
N PRO A 128 35.50 27.42 15.83
CA PRO A 128 35.79 28.86 15.80
C PRO A 128 35.33 29.52 14.50
N GLY A 129 34.95 30.80 14.58
CA GLY A 129 34.48 31.55 13.42
C GLY A 129 33.01 31.31 13.04
N GLY A 130 32.22 30.67 13.90
CA GLY A 130 30.77 30.47 13.66
C GLY A 130 30.45 29.32 12.70
N VAL A 131 31.39 28.40 12.51
CA VAL A 131 31.22 27.23 11.65
C VAL A 131 30.60 26.08 12.44
N MET A 132 29.63 25.37 11.82
CA MET A 132 29.10 24.11 12.33
C MET A 132 29.58 22.97 11.42
N GLU A 133 30.13 21.93 12.02
CA GLU A 133 30.72 20.77 11.34
C GLU A 133 30.01 19.51 11.80
N ALA A 134 29.71 18.58 10.90
CA ALA A 134 29.13 17.28 11.24
C ALA A 134 29.71 16.23 10.30
N ASP A 135 30.06 15.07 10.85
CA ASP A 135 30.45 13.91 10.05
C ASP A 135 29.20 13.19 9.54
N LEU A 136 29.28 12.70 8.31
CA LEU A 136 28.27 11.79 7.78
C LEU A 136 28.56 10.38 8.31
N ALA A 137 27.57 9.79 8.99
CA ALA A 137 27.59 8.39 9.40
C ALA A 137 27.50 7.42 8.21
#